data_AF-A0A2A7FN71-F1
#
_entry.id   AF-A0A2A7FN71-F1
#
_cell.length_a   1.000
_cell.length_b   1.000
_cell.length_c   1.000
_cell.angle_alpha   90.00
_cell.angle_beta   90.00
_cell.angle_gamma   90.00
#
_symmetry.space_group_name_H-M   'P 1'
#
loop_
_entity.id
_entity.type
_entity.pdbx_description
1 polymer ?
#
loop_
_entity_poly.entity_id
_entity_poly.type
_entity_poly.pdbx_seq_one_letter_code
_entity_poly.pdbx_strand_id
1 'polypeptide(L)'
;MSKKRMFVPSHFTVAPNTTVMFKDCELRNRHGFEWLEVNCFKDHFAGNEILEGWEIWIEESPVEFLDKIEAYTGVRESQLV
;
A
#
# COMPACT_ATOMS: atom_id res chain seq x y z
N MET A 1 22.12 -3.13 -1.63
CA MET A 1 20.93 -3.94 -1.94
C MET A 1 19.86 -2.99 -2.48
N SER A 2 19.20 -3.34 -3.59
CA SER A 2 18.14 -2.48 -4.13
C SER A 2 16.90 -2.57 -3.23
N LYS A 3 16.36 -1.44 -2.77
CA LYS A 3 15.15 -1.41 -1.94
C LYS A 3 13.95 -1.92 -2.75
N LYS A 4 13.07 -2.71 -2.13
CA LYS A 4 11.78 -3.09 -2.73
C LYS A 4 10.89 -1.85 -2.79
N ARG A 5 10.45 -1.47 -3.99
CA ARG A 5 9.71 -0.23 -4.25
C ARG A 5 8.43 -0.55 -5.00
N MET A 6 7.31 -0.27 -4.34
CA MET A 6 5.98 -0.45 -4.90
C MET A 6 5.39 0.91 -5.20
N PHE A 7 4.66 1.02 -6.29
CA PHE A 7 3.77 2.14 -6.53
C PHE A 7 2.31 1.67 -6.53
N VAL A 8 1.47 2.38 -5.79
CA VAL A 8 0.03 2.17 -5.73
C VAL A 8 -0.68 3.45 -6.21
N PRO A 9 -1.41 3.39 -7.33
CA PRO A 9 -2.13 4.54 -7.84
C PRO A 9 -3.35 4.86 -6.98
N SER A 10 -3.85 6.10 -7.03
CA SER A 10 -5.03 6.54 -6.25
C SER A 10 -6.34 5.80 -6.56
N HIS A 11 -6.43 5.21 -7.75
CA HIS A 11 -7.59 4.48 -8.26
C HIS A 11 -7.48 2.96 -8.10
N PHE A 12 -6.64 2.50 -7.16
CA PHE A 12 -6.52 1.08 -6.86
C PHE A 12 -7.86 0.47 -6.39
N THR A 13 -7.97 -0.85 -6.53
CA THR A 13 -9.16 -1.61 -6.15
C THR A 13 -8.80 -2.66 -5.10
N VAL A 14 -9.76 -2.97 -4.23
CA VAL A 14 -9.62 -4.02 -3.20
C VAL A 14 -10.78 -5.00 -3.37
N ALA A 15 -10.46 -6.27 -3.58
CA ALA A 15 -11.46 -7.32 -3.71
C ALA A 15 -12.19 -7.57 -2.37
N PRO A 16 -13.43 -8.09 -2.38
CA PRO A 16 -14.11 -8.49 -1.15
C PRO A 16 -13.32 -9.54 -0.36
N ASN A 17 -13.42 -9.50 0.98
CA ASN A 17 -12.72 -10.42 1.89
C ASN A 17 -11.19 -10.38 1.77
N THR A 18 -10.63 -9.25 1.31
CA THR A 18 -9.18 -9.05 1.29
C THR A 18 -8.70 -8.73 2.71
N THR A 19 -7.52 -9.24 3.06
CA THR A 19 -6.76 -8.82 4.24
C THR A 19 -5.40 -8.34 3.73
N VAL A 20 -5.05 -7.08 4.03
CA VAL A 20 -3.74 -6.53 3.69
C VAL A 20 -3.01 -6.24 4.99
N MET A 21 -1.81 -6.79 5.16
CA MET A 21 -0.94 -6.52 6.29
C MET A 21 0.35 -5.88 5.81
N PHE A 22 0.66 -4.71 6.37
CA PHE A 22 1.91 -4.00 6.11
C PHE A 22 2.89 -4.29 7.26
N LYS A 23 4.08 -4.78 6.95
CA LYS A 23 5.13 -5.08 7.92
C LYS A 23 6.43 -4.41 7.49
N ASP A 24 7.02 -3.61 8.36
CA ASP A 24 8.27 -2.88 8.07
C ASP A 24 8.20 -2.08 6.75
N CYS A 25 7.01 -1.54 6.41
CA CYS A 25 6.77 -0.77 5.21
C CYS A 25 6.96 0.74 5.45
N GLU A 26 7.47 1.44 4.44
CA GLU A 26 7.54 2.91 4.43
C GLU A 26 6.53 3.46 3.40
N LEU A 27 5.58 4.29 3.82
CA LEU A 27 4.68 5.00 2.90
C LEU A 27 5.28 6.35 2.48
N ARG A 28 5.30 6.63 1.17
CA ARG A 28 5.86 7.85 0.57
C ARG A 28 4.85 8.47 -0.38
N ASN A 29 4.66 9.77 -0.29
CA ASN A 29 3.72 10.48 -1.18
C ASN A 29 4.40 10.83 -2.53
N ARG A 30 3.64 10.75 -3.63
CA ARG A 30 4.11 10.81 -5.02
C ARG A 30 4.67 12.17 -5.48
N HIS A 31 4.54 13.25 -4.72
CA HIS A 31 5.02 14.58 -5.15
C HIS A 31 6.50 14.53 -5.60
N GLY A 32 6.74 14.47 -6.92
CA GLY A 32 8.07 14.28 -7.54
C GLY A 32 8.26 13.05 -8.46
N PHE A 33 7.19 12.37 -8.87
CA PHE A 33 7.23 11.05 -9.55
C PHE A 33 8.01 10.88 -10.87
N GLU A 34 8.56 11.92 -11.49
CA GLU A 34 9.07 11.81 -12.86
C GLU A 34 10.25 10.83 -13.04
N TRP A 35 10.85 10.27 -11.97
CA TRP A 35 12.10 9.49 -12.08
C TRP A 35 12.25 8.30 -11.11
N LEU A 36 11.15 7.71 -10.62
CA LEU A 36 11.25 6.57 -9.69
C LEU A 36 11.24 5.22 -10.43
N GLU A 37 12.38 4.52 -10.41
CA GLU A 37 12.43 3.09 -10.74
C GLU A 37 11.72 2.31 -9.63
N VAL A 38 10.40 2.13 -9.78
CA VAL A 38 9.63 1.17 -9.01
C VAL A 38 9.79 -0.21 -9.60
N ASN A 39 9.91 -1.22 -8.74
CA ASN A 39 10.01 -2.62 -9.16
C ASN A 39 8.67 -3.35 -9.08
N CYS A 40 7.63 -2.70 -8.56
CA CYS A 40 6.27 -3.23 -8.54
C CYS A 40 5.24 -2.12 -8.74
N PHE A 41 4.27 -2.37 -9.62
CA PHE A 41 3.05 -1.58 -9.75
C PHE A 41 1.89 -2.40 -9.20
N LYS A 42 1.11 -1.85 -8.27
CA LYS A 42 0.07 -2.56 -7.53
C LYS A 42 -1.21 -1.73 -7.52
N ASP A 43 -2.16 -2.10 -8.36
CA ASP A 43 -3.46 -1.43 -8.54
C ASP A 43 -4.65 -2.28 -8.06
N HIS A 44 -4.40 -3.52 -7.64
CA HIS A 44 -5.43 -4.44 -7.15
C HIS A 44 -4.94 -5.24 -5.94
N PHE A 45 -5.70 -5.23 -4.86
CA PHE A 45 -5.47 -6.05 -3.66
C PHE A 45 -6.51 -7.15 -3.56
N ALA A 46 -6.08 -8.40 -3.34
CA ALA A 46 -6.98 -9.55 -3.26
C ALA A 46 -6.46 -10.66 -2.33
N GLY A 47 -7.38 -11.31 -1.60
CA GLY A 47 -7.04 -12.44 -0.72
C GLY A 47 -6.26 -12.01 0.52
N ASN A 48 -5.29 -12.83 0.95
CA ASN A 48 -4.45 -12.52 2.12
C ASN A 48 -3.07 -12.04 1.66
N GLU A 49 -2.85 -10.72 1.68
CA GLU A 49 -1.61 -10.10 1.24
C GLU A 49 -0.78 -9.62 2.44
N ILE A 50 0.50 -10.00 2.45
CA ILE A 50 1.48 -9.52 3.42
C ILE A 50 2.57 -8.77 2.66
N LEU A 51 2.61 -7.46 2.84
CA LEU A 51 3.63 -6.59 2.29
C LEU A 51 4.70 -6.37 3.35
N GLU A 52 5.88 -6.96 3.13
CA GLU A 52 7.00 -6.87 4.07
C GLU A 52 8.21 -6.13 3.47
N GLY A 53 8.69 -5.10 4.15
CA GLY A 53 9.92 -4.38 3.80
C GLY A 53 9.82 -3.54 2.53
N TRP A 54 8.60 -3.13 2.16
CA TRP A 54 8.35 -2.33 0.96
C TRP A 54 8.39 -0.83 1.23
N GLU A 55 9.04 -0.09 0.34
CA GLU A 55 8.84 1.35 0.19
C GLU A 55 7.67 1.56 -0.78
N ILE A 56 6.51 1.92 -0.25
CA ILE A 56 5.24 2.04 -0.98
C ILE A 56 4.99 3.51 -1.29
N TRP A 57 4.97 3.81 -2.58
CA TRP A 57 4.70 5.13 -3.11
C TRP A 57 3.23 5.24 -3.48
N ILE A 58 2.56 6.26 -2.97
CA ILE A 58 1.11 6.49 -3.14
C ILE A 58 0.85 7.89 -3.69
N GLU A 59 -0.22 8.05 -4.46
CA GLU A 59 -0.61 9.37 -4.99
C GLU A 59 -1.44 10.21 -4.02
N GLU A 60 -2.12 9.53 -3.10
CA GLU A 60 -2.99 10.13 -2.09
C GLU A 60 -2.26 10.29 -0.76
N SER A 61 -2.92 10.91 0.23
CA SER A 61 -2.35 10.97 1.57
C SER A 61 -2.23 9.57 2.18
N PRO A 62 -1.23 9.31 3.05
CA PRO A 62 -1.12 8.03 3.75
C PRO A 62 -2.39 7.65 4.53
N VAL A 63 -3.10 8.65 5.06
CA VAL A 63 -4.36 8.46 5.78
C VAL A 63 -5.45 7.94 4.83
N GLU A 64 -5.70 8.63 3.71
CA GLU A 64 -6.72 8.21 2.73
C GLU A 64 -6.42 6.82 2.16
N PHE A 65 -5.15 6.53 1.90
CA PHE A 65 -4.72 5.22 1.40
C PHE A 65 -5.07 4.09 2.38
N LEU A 66 -4.72 4.28 3.66
CA LEU A 66 -5.01 3.29 4.69
C LEU A 66 -6.50 3.17 4.96
N ASP A 67 -7.22 4.31 5.05
CA ASP A 67 -8.67 4.33 5.22
C ASP A 67 -9.39 3.57 4.10
N LYS A 68 -8.94 3.72 2.85
CA LYS A 68 -9.48 2.95 1.72
C LYS A 68 -9.22 1.46 1.90
N ILE A 69 -7.98 1.05 2.22
CA ILE A 69 -7.66 -0.35 2.45
C ILE A 69 -8.56 -0.91 3.56
N GLU A 70 -8.65 -0.23 4.71
CA GLU A 70 -9.47 -0.61 5.86
C GLU A 70 -10.96 -0.65 5.56
N ALA A 71 -11.48 0.25 4.74
CA ALA A 71 -12.89 0.24 4.33
C ALA A 71 -13.28 -1.02 3.55
N TYR A 72 -12.32 -1.67 2.88
CA TYR A 72 -12.54 -2.89 2.09
C TYR A 72 -12.03 -4.16 2.79
N THR A 73 -10.96 -4.06 3.58
CA THR A 73 -10.44 -5.16 4.38
C THR A 73 -11.22 -5.21 5.68
N GLY A 74 -12.08 -6.21 5.86
CA GLY A 74 -12.89 -6.35 7.07
C GLY A 74 -12.05 -6.27 8.34
N VAL A 75 -12.11 -5.11 9.00
CA VAL A 75 -11.58 -4.72 10.31
C VAL A 75 -10.67 -5.75 10.98
N ARG A 76 -9.37 -5.45 11.05
CA ARG A 76 -8.54 -5.85 12.20
C ARG A 76 -7.62 -4.71 12.60
N GLU A 77 -8.17 -3.82 13.43
CA GLU A 77 -7.35 -3.08 14.39
C GLU A 77 -6.48 -4.08 15.16
N SER A 78 -5.18 -3.95 15.03
CA SER A 78 -4.22 -4.47 15.98
C SER A 78 -3.19 -3.38 16.20
N GLN A 79 -3.57 -2.48 17.12
CA GLN A 79 -2.74 -1.53 17.88
C GLN A 79 -1.37 -1.19 17.27
N LEU A 80 -1.28 -0.01 16.65
CA LEU A 80 -0.04 0.77 16.63
C LEU A 80 0.20 1.32 18.04
N VAL A 81 1.13 0.70 18.77
CA VAL A 81 1.88 1.32 19.88
C VAL A 81 3.36 1.16 19.59
#